data_AF-A0A939JM36-F1
#
_entry.id   AF-A0A939JM36-F1
#
_cell.length_a   1.000
_cell.length_b   1.000
_cell.length_c   1.000
_cell.angle_alpha   90.00
_cell.angle_beta   90.00
_cell.angle_gamma   90.00
#
_symmetry.space_group_name_H-M   'P 1'
#
loop_
_entity.id
_entity.type
_entity.pdbx_description
1 polymer ?
#
loop_
_entity_poly.entity_id
_entity_poly.type
_entity_poly.pdbx_seq_one_letter_code
_entity_poly.pdbx_strand_id
1 'polypeptide(L)'
;MLLTRGARVTGAVVCVLLALIAGSWIARDLNTADGPAQLWRFWESGPSGLGQASLTTTLYDLLLVVVYAAVALAALRSPLAAQALVAAAVITLVVRLPALWVVRAGWMRQWSGPDLRDRALWSAFAAIGGALVLLIVAAAGRRRADSAYDEDDRVPTRPLLGAGVTAFLFLGVAGGATLAWEGWTAFDLVDISRRAYENRFTGEAGLYTPLLGVPAGWLNVTLGGLSLVAAVAAVARARFSRPLGLVVALVLAGAGGMYLSIVLRGGLIRHLDELPARGQLLVYTQLFYLLAGVVVLAVLARRGVHDEAGDPAPSCTPRR
;
A
#
# COMPACT_ATOMS: atom_id res chain seq x y z
N MET A 1 11.98 -3.17 -20.08
CA MET A 1 12.99 -2.60 -19.15
C MET A 1 13.34 -3.71 -18.20
N LEU A 2 14.50 -4.33 -18.36
CA LEU A 2 14.92 -5.48 -17.58
C LEU A 2 15.99 -5.03 -16.58
N LEU A 3 15.88 -5.49 -15.33
CA LEU A 3 16.94 -5.31 -14.33
C LEU A 3 18.06 -6.32 -14.59
N THR A 4 19.31 -5.91 -14.32
CA THR A 4 20.42 -6.86 -14.25
C THR A 4 20.18 -7.91 -13.15
N ARG A 5 20.72 -9.12 -13.31
CA ARG A 5 20.57 -10.21 -12.33
C ARG A 5 20.99 -9.77 -10.92
N GLY A 6 22.09 -9.03 -10.81
CA GLY A 6 22.55 -8.46 -9.54
C GLY A 6 21.51 -7.55 -8.91
N ALA A 7 20.98 -6.59 -9.66
CA ALA A 7 19.96 -5.66 -9.16
C ALA A 7 18.67 -6.39 -8.72
N ARG A 8 18.27 -7.47 -9.41
CA ARG A 8 17.10 -8.30 -9.03
C ARG A 8 17.30 -8.99 -7.69
N VAL A 9 18.48 -9.59 -7.48
CA VAL A 9 18.82 -10.27 -6.23
C VAL A 9 18.92 -9.26 -5.09
N THR A 10 19.63 -8.14 -5.29
CA THR A 10 19.74 -7.09 -4.27
C THR A 10 18.37 -6.54 -3.89
N GLY A 11 17.51 -6.24 -4.87
CA GLY A 11 16.15 -5.77 -4.61
C GLY A 11 15.32 -6.79 -3.83
N ALA A 12 15.42 -8.08 -4.16
CA ALA A 12 14.74 -9.16 -3.44
C ALA A 12 15.26 -9.29 -1.99
N VAL A 13 16.58 -9.26 -1.79
CA VAL A 13 17.19 -9.32 -0.45
C VAL A 13 16.74 -8.15 0.41
N VAL A 14 16.75 -6.93 -0.13
CA VAL A 14 16.28 -5.74 0.61
C VAL A 14 14.80 -5.88 0.97
N CYS A 15 13.95 -6.37 0.06
CA CYS A 15 12.54 -6.65 0.38
C CYS A 15 12.39 -7.68 1.50
N VAL A 16 13.17 -8.77 1.48
CA VAL A 16 13.16 -9.77 2.55
C VAL A 16 13.58 -9.16 3.89
N LEU A 17 14.64 -8.35 3.91
CA LEU A 17 15.07 -7.65 5.13
C LEU A 17 13.98 -6.71 5.68
N LEU A 18 13.31 -5.95 4.80
CA LEU A 18 12.19 -5.10 5.20
C LEU A 18 11.01 -5.90 5.74
N ALA A 19 10.71 -7.06 5.13
CA ALA A 19 9.69 -7.98 5.62
C ALA A 19 10.03 -8.55 7.00
N LEU A 20 11.30 -8.88 7.25
CA LEU A 20 11.76 -9.37 8.54
C LEU A 20 11.68 -8.28 9.62
N ILE A 21 12.04 -7.03 9.29
CA ILE A 21 11.90 -5.90 10.21
C ILE A 21 10.43 -5.72 10.61
N ALA A 22 9.53 -5.59 9.64
CA ALA A 22 8.10 -5.43 9.92
C ALA A 22 7.50 -6.66 10.63
N GLY A 23 7.86 -7.87 10.19
CA GLY A 23 7.43 -9.12 10.78
C GLY A 23 7.89 -9.31 12.23
N SER A 24 9.09 -8.83 12.60
CA SER A 24 9.59 -8.90 13.97
C SER A 24 8.75 -8.05 14.95
N TRP A 25 8.27 -6.88 14.51
CA TRP A 25 7.35 -6.05 15.28
C TRP A 25 5.98 -6.71 15.43
N ILE A 26 5.46 -7.32 14.35
CA ILE A 26 4.20 -8.08 14.42
C ILE A 26 4.34 -9.27 15.36
N ALA A 27 5.45 -10.02 15.30
CA ALA A 27 5.70 -11.15 16.19
C ALA A 27 5.78 -10.71 17.66
N ARG A 28 6.44 -9.59 17.95
CA ARG A 28 6.46 -8.98 19.28
C ARG A 28 5.05 -8.63 19.76
N ASP A 29 4.28 -7.97 18.92
CA ASP A 29 2.92 -7.53 19.26
C ASP A 29 1.96 -8.72 19.42
N LEU A 30 2.13 -9.81 18.65
CA LEU A 30 1.40 -11.07 18.83
C LEU A 30 1.66 -11.69 20.21
N ASN A 31 2.92 -11.68 20.66
CA ASN A 31 3.30 -12.17 21.99
C ASN A 31 2.81 -11.24 23.10
N THR A 32 2.67 -9.94 22.82
CA THR A 32 2.23 -8.94 23.81
C THR A 32 0.70 -8.88 23.92
N ALA A 33 -0.02 -9.14 22.83
CA ALA A 33 -1.47 -9.12 22.76
C ALA A 33 -2.11 -10.47 23.17
N ASP A 34 -1.33 -11.47 23.60
CA ASP A 34 -1.81 -12.83 23.86
C ASP A 34 -2.53 -13.47 22.64
N GLY A 35 -1.99 -13.24 21.44
CA GLY A 35 -2.37 -13.95 20.22
C GLY A 35 -3.01 -13.11 19.10
N PRO A 36 -3.29 -13.74 17.95
CA PRO A 36 -3.67 -13.05 16.71
C PRO A 36 -5.06 -12.40 16.76
N ALA A 37 -6.01 -13.00 17.49
CA ALA A 37 -7.36 -12.45 17.59
C ALA A 37 -7.38 -11.11 18.36
N GLN A 38 -6.57 -10.99 19.40
CA GLN A 38 -6.45 -9.76 20.19
C GLN A 38 -5.68 -8.68 19.42
N LEU A 39 -4.58 -9.05 18.74
CA LEU A 39 -3.86 -8.09 17.89
C LEU A 39 -4.75 -7.56 16.76
N TRP A 40 -5.57 -8.43 16.16
CA TRP A 40 -6.52 -8.02 15.15
C TRP A 40 -7.58 -7.06 15.71
N ARG A 41 -8.11 -7.32 16.92
CA ARG A 41 -9.02 -6.40 17.62
C ARG A 41 -8.34 -5.07 17.94
N PHE A 42 -7.07 -5.08 18.34
CA PHE A 42 -6.31 -3.86 18.59
C PHE A 42 -6.20 -2.99 17.34
N TRP A 43 -5.88 -3.61 16.19
CA TRP A 43 -5.85 -2.88 14.94
C TRP A 43 -7.21 -2.23 14.68
N GLU A 44 -8.31 -2.97 14.81
CA GLU A 44 -9.67 -2.48 14.55
C GLU A 44 -10.10 -1.29 15.40
N SER A 45 -9.86 -1.36 16.71
CA SER A 45 -10.33 -0.35 17.65
C SER A 45 -9.35 0.79 17.87
N GLY A 46 -8.10 0.62 17.44
CA GLY A 46 -6.99 1.45 17.90
C GLY A 46 -6.74 1.30 19.41
N PRO A 47 -5.82 2.12 19.97
CA PRO A 47 -5.41 2.01 21.36
C PRO A 47 -6.45 2.41 22.40
N SER A 48 -7.65 2.85 21.99
CA SER A 48 -8.77 3.16 22.89
C SER A 48 -9.64 1.95 23.25
N GLY A 49 -9.54 0.82 22.52
CA GLY A 49 -10.44 -0.34 22.69
C GLY A 49 -9.88 -1.51 23.51
N LEU A 50 -8.57 -1.56 23.71
CA LEU A 50 -7.90 -2.53 24.59
C LEU A 50 -7.02 -1.71 25.51
N GLY A 51 -6.94 -2.08 26.80
CA GLY A 51 -6.08 -1.40 27.78
C GLY A 51 -4.64 -1.21 27.26
N GLN A 52 -3.89 -0.34 27.93
CA GLN A 52 -2.59 0.26 27.58
C GLN A 52 -1.41 -0.72 27.27
N ALA A 53 -1.63 -1.85 26.61
CA ALA A 53 -0.58 -2.67 26.05
C ALA A 53 0.17 -1.81 25.01
N SER A 54 1.49 -1.73 25.17
CA SER A 54 2.42 -0.97 24.31
C SER A 54 2.60 -1.66 22.94
N LEU A 55 1.48 -1.88 22.25
CA LEU A 55 1.41 -2.41 20.91
C LEU A 55 1.86 -1.33 19.93
N THR A 56 2.62 -1.76 18.94
CA THR A 56 3.45 -0.88 18.13
C THR A 56 3.01 -0.83 16.68
N THR A 57 2.45 -1.93 16.18
CA THR A 57 2.07 -2.15 14.80
C THR A 57 0.62 -1.79 14.52
N THR A 58 0.34 -1.62 13.24
CA THR A 58 -0.96 -1.40 12.62
C THR A 58 -1.18 -2.43 11.53
N LEU A 59 -2.40 -2.46 10.97
CA LEU A 59 -2.67 -3.25 9.76
C LEU A 59 -1.68 -2.96 8.62
N TYR A 60 -1.21 -1.71 8.48
CA TYR A 60 -0.30 -1.33 7.41
C TYR A 60 1.06 -2.03 7.51
N ASP A 61 1.50 -2.42 8.71
CA ASP A 61 2.69 -3.24 8.91
C ASP A 61 2.51 -4.63 8.29
N LEU A 62 1.34 -5.26 8.51
CA LEU A 62 1.01 -6.54 7.91
C LEU A 62 0.93 -6.43 6.38
N LEU A 63 0.29 -5.38 5.86
CA LEU A 63 0.19 -5.14 4.42
C LEU A 63 1.58 -4.91 3.79
N LEU A 64 2.48 -4.20 4.48
CA LEU A 64 3.86 -4.03 4.03
C LEU A 64 4.61 -5.37 3.93
N VAL A 65 4.46 -6.27 4.92
CA VAL A 65 5.05 -7.63 4.85
C VAL A 65 4.57 -8.36 3.58
N VAL A 66 3.27 -8.30 3.29
CA VAL A 66 2.70 -8.92 2.07
C VAL A 66 3.28 -8.28 0.80
N VAL A 67 3.37 -6.95 0.75
CA VAL A 67 3.99 -6.22 -0.38
C VAL A 67 5.43 -6.65 -0.57
N TYR A 68 6.24 -6.67 0.48
CA TYR A 68 7.65 -7.05 0.40
C TYR A 68 7.85 -8.48 -0.06
N ALA A 69 7.05 -9.43 0.44
CA ALA A 69 7.11 -10.82 0.00
C ALA A 69 6.74 -10.95 -1.49
N ALA A 70 5.65 -10.33 -1.92
CA ALA A 70 5.20 -10.35 -3.31
C ALA A 70 6.24 -9.69 -4.25
N VAL A 71 6.84 -8.57 -3.84
CA VAL A 71 7.83 -7.83 -4.62
C VAL A 71 9.16 -8.57 -4.66
N ALA A 72 9.58 -9.25 -3.59
CA ALA A 72 10.75 -10.12 -3.61
C ALA A 72 10.59 -11.25 -4.63
N LEU A 73 9.44 -11.92 -4.63
CA LEU A 73 9.11 -12.95 -5.63
C LEU A 73 9.05 -12.38 -7.05
N ALA A 74 8.41 -11.21 -7.22
CA ALA A 74 8.32 -10.53 -8.51
C ALA A 74 9.70 -10.08 -9.02
N ALA A 75 10.58 -9.60 -8.15
CA ALA A 75 11.93 -9.20 -8.52
C ALA A 75 12.70 -10.37 -9.13
N LEU A 76 12.54 -11.58 -8.58
CA LEU A 76 13.21 -12.79 -9.05
C LEU A 76 12.55 -13.44 -10.28
N ARG A 77 11.28 -13.13 -10.59
CA ARG A 77 10.52 -13.85 -11.63
C ARG A 77 9.90 -12.99 -12.74
N SER A 78 9.84 -11.67 -12.56
CA SER A 78 9.06 -10.78 -13.43
C SER A 78 9.93 -9.78 -14.20
N PRO A 79 9.59 -9.49 -15.47
CA PRO A 79 10.21 -8.39 -16.22
C PRO A 79 9.82 -7.00 -15.69
N LEU A 80 8.82 -6.90 -14.80
CA LEU A 80 8.38 -5.64 -14.18
C LEU A 80 9.06 -5.38 -12.82
N ALA A 81 10.14 -6.09 -12.52
CA ALA A 81 10.87 -6.00 -11.25
C ALA A 81 11.19 -4.55 -10.84
N ALA A 82 11.68 -3.72 -11.76
CA ALA A 82 12.05 -2.32 -11.47
C ALA A 82 10.90 -1.54 -10.83
N GLN A 83 9.71 -1.67 -11.41
CA GLN A 83 8.55 -0.90 -11.03
C GLN A 83 7.89 -1.46 -9.78
N ALA A 84 7.97 -2.77 -9.56
CA ALA A 84 7.58 -3.40 -8.30
C ALA A 84 8.46 -2.91 -7.14
N LEU A 85 9.78 -2.79 -7.34
CA LEU A 85 10.70 -2.22 -6.34
C LEU A 85 10.38 -0.75 -6.06
N VAL A 86 10.10 0.05 -7.10
CA VAL A 86 9.68 1.46 -6.93
C VAL A 86 8.36 1.55 -6.17
N ALA A 87 7.35 0.74 -6.50
CA ALA A 87 6.08 0.74 -5.80
C ALA A 87 6.24 0.37 -4.32
N ALA A 88 7.04 -0.66 -4.02
CA ALA A 88 7.39 -1.04 -2.65
C ALA A 88 8.11 0.07 -1.89
N ALA A 89 9.06 0.74 -2.53
CA ALA A 89 9.79 1.85 -1.93
C ALA A 89 8.86 3.03 -1.60
N VAL A 90 8.01 3.42 -2.56
CA VAL A 90 7.05 4.52 -2.38
C VAL A 90 6.09 4.24 -1.23
N ILE A 91 5.46 3.07 -1.18
CA ILE A 91 4.54 2.75 -0.08
C ILE A 91 5.27 2.64 1.27
N THR A 92 6.52 2.16 1.28
CA THR A 92 7.36 2.12 2.49
C THR A 92 7.63 3.53 3.01
N LEU A 93 8.00 4.46 2.13
CA LEU A 93 8.24 5.85 2.52
C LEU A 93 6.96 6.50 3.04
N VAL A 94 5.82 6.29 2.37
CA VAL A 94 4.52 6.79 2.84
C VAL A 94 4.21 6.33 4.27
N VAL A 95 4.41 5.05 4.57
CA VAL A 95 4.08 4.47 5.88
C VAL A 95 5.13 4.78 6.94
N ARG A 96 6.42 4.85 6.58
CA ARG A 96 7.52 4.93 7.58
C ARG A 96 8.05 6.33 7.82
N LEU A 97 7.87 7.25 6.89
CA LEU A 97 8.33 8.64 7.07
C LEU A 97 7.72 9.29 8.32
N PRO A 98 6.42 9.10 8.63
CA PRO A 98 5.83 9.70 9.83
C PRO A 98 6.41 9.26 11.15
N ALA A 99 6.95 8.04 11.22
CA ALA A 99 7.59 7.55 12.43
C ALA A 99 8.78 8.45 12.87
N LEU A 100 9.39 9.21 11.95
CA LEU A 100 10.48 10.13 12.29
C LEU A 100 10.07 11.29 13.21
N TRP A 101 8.81 11.75 13.12
CA TRP A 101 8.30 12.84 13.96
C TRP A 101 7.33 12.35 15.03
N VAL A 102 6.48 11.36 14.73
CA VAL A 102 5.50 10.80 15.69
C VAL A 102 6.21 10.19 16.90
N VAL A 103 7.24 9.37 16.66
CA VAL A 103 7.96 8.68 17.72
C VAL A 103 8.73 9.66 18.63
N ARG A 104 9.10 10.84 18.11
CA ARG A 104 9.81 11.89 18.86
C ARG A 104 8.88 12.83 19.62
N ALA A 105 7.56 12.73 19.39
CA ALA A 105 6.60 13.64 20.00
C ALA A 105 6.61 13.51 21.53
N GLY A 106 6.41 14.64 22.21
CA GLY A 106 6.51 14.72 23.67
C GLY A 106 5.52 13.80 24.39
N TRP A 107 4.32 13.64 23.83
CA TRP A 107 3.29 12.74 24.34
C TRP A 107 3.71 11.27 24.23
N MET A 108 4.36 10.84 23.13
CA MET A 108 4.79 9.44 22.96
C MET A 108 5.78 8.98 24.03
N ARG A 109 6.54 9.92 24.62
CA ARG A 109 7.48 9.66 25.72
C ARG A 109 6.80 9.16 26.99
N GLN A 110 5.54 9.52 27.21
CA GLN A 110 4.77 9.08 28.38
C GLN A 110 4.22 7.65 28.20
N TRP A 111 4.13 7.16 26.95
CA TRP A 111 3.43 5.92 26.59
C TRP A 111 4.37 4.77 26.23
N SER A 112 5.65 5.06 25.98
CA SER A 112 6.65 4.08 25.55
C SER A 112 7.97 4.27 26.29
N GLY A 113 8.55 3.16 26.75
CA GLY A 113 9.88 3.16 27.35
C GLY A 113 10.95 3.63 26.34
N PRO A 114 12.03 4.29 26.81
CA PRO A 114 13.06 4.87 25.95
C PRO A 114 13.66 3.84 24.99
N ASP A 115 13.96 2.63 25.46
CA ASP A 115 14.55 1.56 24.65
C ASP A 115 13.66 1.13 23.48
N LEU A 116 12.34 1.06 23.70
CA LEU A 116 11.39 0.62 22.67
C LEU A 116 11.27 1.67 21.57
N ARG A 117 11.22 2.93 22.00
CA ARG A 117 11.15 4.09 21.12
C ARG A 117 12.39 4.20 20.24
N ASP A 118 13.57 3.99 20.82
CA ASP A 118 14.83 4.05 20.08
C ASP A 118 14.92 2.90 19.07
N ARG A 119 14.51 1.68 19.45
CA ARG A 119 14.39 0.55 18.51
C ARG A 119 13.41 0.86 17.37
N ALA A 120 12.27 1.47 17.66
CA ALA A 120 11.29 1.87 16.64
C ALA A 120 11.87 2.89 15.67
N LEU A 121 12.57 3.93 16.18
CA LEU A 121 13.26 4.92 15.36
C LEU A 121 14.33 4.28 14.46
N TRP A 122 15.19 3.42 15.01
CA TRP A 122 16.21 2.72 14.22
C TRP A 122 15.59 1.83 13.15
N SER A 123 14.49 1.15 13.46
CA SER A 123 13.77 0.35 12.46
C SER A 123 13.11 1.19 11.37
N ALA A 124 12.60 2.39 11.71
CA ALA A 124 12.07 3.34 10.74
C ALA A 124 13.18 3.88 9.82
N PHE A 125 14.34 4.24 10.37
CA PHE A 125 15.52 4.62 9.57
C PHE A 125 15.98 3.49 8.66
N ALA A 126 16.05 2.26 9.16
CA ALA A 126 16.39 1.08 8.36
C ALA A 126 15.38 0.87 7.23
N ALA A 127 14.08 1.05 7.50
CA ALA A 127 13.03 0.91 6.49
C ALA A 127 13.10 1.99 5.40
N ILE A 128 13.34 3.24 5.79
CA ILE A 128 13.53 4.36 4.87
C ILE A 128 14.80 4.16 4.05
N GLY A 129 15.92 3.78 4.69
CA GLY A 129 17.17 3.44 4.01
C GLY A 129 16.98 2.30 3.01
N GLY A 130 16.28 1.24 3.40
CA GLY A 130 15.91 0.14 2.50
C GLY A 130 15.08 0.62 1.31
N ALA A 131 14.09 1.49 1.52
CA ALA A 131 13.30 2.08 0.44
C ALA A 131 14.16 2.91 -0.53
N LEU A 132 15.10 3.70 -0.02
CA LEU A 132 16.05 4.44 -0.86
C LEU A 132 16.95 3.50 -1.66
N VAL A 133 17.44 2.42 -1.05
CA VAL A 133 18.21 1.38 -1.75
C VAL A 133 17.36 0.74 -2.85
N LEU A 134 16.08 0.43 -2.61
CA LEU A 134 15.17 -0.09 -3.64
C LEU A 134 15.03 0.88 -4.83
N LEU A 135 14.91 2.19 -4.58
CA LEU A 135 14.87 3.21 -5.63
C LEU A 135 16.19 3.27 -6.41
N ILE A 136 17.32 3.24 -5.73
CA ILE A 136 18.66 3.23 -6.35
C ILE A 136 18.83 1.99 -7.20
N VAL A 137 18.50 0.80 -6.67
CA VAL A 137 18.58 -0.48 -7.39
C VAL A 137 17.68 -0.46 -8.62
N ALA A 138 16.46 0.08 -8.51
CA ALA A 138 15.55 0.21 -9.64
C ALA A 138 16.04 1.21 -10.70
N ALA A 139 16.76 2.27 -10.30
CA ALA A 139 17.26 3.31 -11.21
C ALA A 139 18.62 2.94 -11.86
N ALA A 140 19.56 2.41 -11.08
CA ALA A 140 20.90 2.02 -11.51
C ALA A 140 20.93 0.64 -12.18
N GLY A 141 20.04 -0.27 -11.78
CA GLY A 141 19.93 -1.61 -12.37
C GLY A 141 19.30 -1.64 -13.77
N ARG A 142 18.94 -0.48 -14.34
CA ARG A 142 18.32 -0.38 -15.67
C ARG A 142 19.34 -0.70 -16.76
N ARG A 143 19.13 -1.79 -17.50
CA ARG A 143 19.82 -2.02 -18.77
C ARG A 143 19.15 -1.18 -19.87
N ARG A 144 19.91 -0.39 -20.64
CA ARG A 144 19.43 0.16 -21.93
C ARG A 144 19.32 -1.03 -22.90
N ALA A 145 18.21 -1.10 -23.62
CA ALA A 145 18.03 -2.08 -24.68
C ALA A 145 18.82 -1.55 -25.89
N ASP A 146 20.12 -1.84 -25.94
CA ASP A 146 21.04 -1.31 -26.96
C ASP A 146 21.26 -2.29 -28.13
N SER A 147 20.41 -3.28 -28.35
CA SER A 147 20.56 -4.20 -29.49
C SER A 147 19.24 -4.48 -30.19
N ALA A 148 19.18 -4.11 -31.48
CA ALA A 148 18.16 -4.48 -32.46
C ALA A 148 18.06 -6.00 -32.74
N TYR A 149 18.73 -6.83 -31.93
CA TYR A 149 18.74 -8.30 -32.00
C TYR A 149 18.00 -8.95 -30.82
N ASP A 150 17.39 -8.16 -29.92
CA ASP A 150 16.71 -8.63 -28.70
C ASP A 150 15.17 -8.50 -28.82
N GLU A 151 14.62 -8.55 -30.04
CA GLU A 151 13.18 -8.43 -30.31
C GLU A 151 12.37 -9.64 -29.83
N ASP A 152 13.01 -10.78 -29.55
CA ASP A 152 12.38 -11.96 -28.94
C ASP A 152 12.23 -11.88 -27.42
N ASP A 153 12.81 -10.86 -26.77
CA ASP A 153 12.82 -10.74 -25.31
C ASP A 153 11.54 -10.05 -24.81
N ARG A 154 10.44 -10.82 -24.83
CA ARG A 154 9.09 -10.57 -24.26
C ARG A 154 8.88 -9.13 -23.78
N VAL A 155 8.47 -8.27 -24.72
CA VAL A 155 7.99 -6.92 -24.43
C VAL A 155 6.97 -7.00 -23.28
N PRO A 156 7.15 -6.22 -22.19
CA PRO A 156 6.23 -6.29 -21.06
C PRO A 156 4.80 -6.02 -21.53
N THR A 157 3.93 -7.03 -21.38
CA THR A 157 2.50 -6.93 -21.73
C THR A 157 1.92 -5.66 -21.14
N ARG A 158 1.47 -4.76 -22.02
CA ARG A 158 0.71 -3.57 -21.62
C ARG A 158 -0.61 -4.04 -21.00
N PRO A 159 -1.20 -3.30 -20.05
CA PRO A 159 -2.53 -3.61 -19.56
C PRO A 159 -3.51 -3.65 -20.74
N LEU A 160 -4.37 -4.66 -20.79
CA LEU A 160 -5.52 -4.71 -21.71
C LEU A 160 -6.34 -3.42 -21.53
N LEU A 161 -6.92 -2.90 -22.61
CA LEU A 161 -7.66 -1.64 -22.58
C LEU A 161 -8.76 -1.64 -21.49
N GLY A 162 -9.50 -2.75 -21.37
CA GLY A 162 -10.52 -2.92 -20.33
C GLY A 162 -9.95 -2.97 -18.91
N ALA A 163 -8.76 -3.53 -18.71
CA ALA A 163 -8.10 -3.56 -17.41
C ALA A 163 -7.64 -2.16 -16.97
N GLY A 164 -7.11 -1.36 -17.91
CA GLY A 164 -6.72 0.02 -17.66
C GLY A 164 -7.90 0.91 -17.28
N VAL A 165 -9.02 0.79 -18.01
CA VAL A 165 -10.25 1.55 -17.71
C VAL A 165 -10.85 1.16 -16.37
N THR A 166 -10.91 -0.15 -16.07
CA THR A 166 -11.42 -0.62 -14.77
C THR A 166 -10.56 -0.08 -13.62
N ALA A 167 -9.23 -0.18 -13.73
CA ALA A 167 -8.31 0.36 -12.74
C ALA A 167 -8.45 1.88 -12.59
N PHE A 168 -8.64 2.61 -13.69
CA PHE A 168 -8.87 4.05 -13.65
C PHE A 168 -10.15 4.42 -12.91
N LEU A 169 -11.26 3.75 -13.22
CA LEU A 169 -12.54 4.06 -12.58
C LEU A 169 -12.49 3.73 -11.09
N PHE A 170 -12.08 2.51 -10.72
CA PHE A 170 -12.09 2.09 -9.33
C PHE A 170 -11.05 2.83 -8.48
N LEU A 171 -9.80 2.98 -8.94
CA LEU A 171 -8.78 3.73 -8.20
C LEU A 171 -9.01 5.25 -8.25
N GLY A 172 -9.57 5.75 -9.36
CA GLY A 172 -9.92 7.16 -9.51
C GLY A 172 -11.02 7.57 -8.56
N VAL A 173 -12.12 6.81 -8.51
CA VAL A 173 -13.22 7.03 -7.57
C VAL A 173 -12.76 6.80 -6.14
N ALA A 174 -11.98 5.75 -5.86
CA ALA A 174 -11.48 5.50 -4.50
C ALA A 174 -10.55 6.62 -4.01
N GLY A 175 -9.63 7.08 -4.87
CA GLY A 175 -8.73 8.19 -4.58
C GLY A 175 -9.48 9.51 -4.39
N GLY A 176 -10.42 9.81 -5.29
CA GLY A 176 -11.28 10.99 -5.21
C GLY A 176 -12.14 11.00 -3.94
N ALA A 177 -12.78 9.89 -3.61
CA ALA A 177 -13.56 9.76 -2.37
C ALA A 177 -12.68 9.91 -1.13
N THR A 178 -11.46 9.35 -1.13
CA THR A 178 -10.53 9.47 0.01
C THR A 178 -10.14 10.93 0.24
N LEU A 179 -9.81 11.65 -0.83
CA LEU A 179 -9.48 13.07 -0.75
C LEU A 179 -10.70 13.94 -0.43
N ALA A 180 -11.88 13.59 -0.91
CA ALA A 180 -13.12 14.28 -0.57
C ALA A 180 -13.45 14.14 0.92
N TRP A 181 -13.31 12.93 1.48
CA TRP A 181 -13.46 12.69 2.92
C TRP A 181 -12.44 13.48 3.75
N GLU A 182 -11.18 13.52 3.32
CA GLU A 182 -10.16 14.32 4.03
C GLU A 182 -10.41 15.83 3.88
N GLY A 183 -10.86 16.29 2.71
CA GLY A 183 -11.26 17.69 2.50
C GLY A 183 -12.43 18.09 3.38
N TRP A 184 -13.48 17.26 3.43
CA TRP A 184 -14.62 17.48 4.33
C TRP A 184 -14.20 17.47 5.80
N THR A 185 -13.31 16.54 6.18
CA THR A 185 -12.73 16.49 7.53
C THR A 185 -11.90 17.74 7.84
N ALA A 186 -11.20 18.30 6.84
CA ALA A 186 -10.49 19.56 6.97
C ALA A 186 -11.47 20.71 7.23
N PHE A 187 -12.58 20.81 6.51
CA PHE A 187 -13.60 21.82 6.76
C PHE A 187 -14.19 21.71 8.18
N ASP A 188 -14.68 20.51 8.54
CA ASP A 188 -15.32 20.25 9.85
C ASP A 188 -14.37 20.52 11.03
N LEU A 189 -13.10 20.10 10.92
CA LEU A 189 -12.13 20.30 12.00
C LEU A 189 -11.50 21.68 12.02
N VAL A 190 -11.33 22.36 10.89
CA VAL A 190 -10.78 23.73 10.86
C VAL A 190 -11.75 24.70 11.55
N ASP A 191 -13.06 24.49 11.37
CA ASP A 191 -14.10 25.29 12.04
C ASP A 191 -14.05 25.12 13.57
N ILE A 192 -13.66 23.93 14.05
CA ILE A 192 -13.48 23.66 15.49
C ILE A 192 -12.11 24.16 15.97
N SER A 193 -11.04 23.83 15.25
CA SER A 193 -9.65 24.09 15.59
C SER A 193 -8.72 23.71 14.44
N ARG A 194 -8.04 24.71 13.85
CA ARG A 194 -6.95 24.47 12.88
C ARG A 194 -5.88 23.50 13.40
N ARG A 195 -5.57 23.57 14.70
CA ARG A 195 -4.61 22.65 15.35
C ARG A 195 -5.12 21.21 15.36
N ALA A 196 -6.42 20.99 15.54
CA ALA A 196 -7.00 19.65 15.52
C ALA A 196 -6.84 18.98 14.14
N TYR A 197 -6.94 19.75 13.06
CA TYR A 197 -6.64 19.26 11.72
C TYR A 197 -5.15 19.02 11.49
N GLU A 198 -4.28 19.96 11.86
CA GLU A 198 -2.81 19.81 11.77
C GLU A 198 -2.32 18.55 12.52
N ASN A 199 -2.96 18.24 13.65
CA ASN A 199 -2.66 17.09 14.49
C ASN A 199 -2.88 15.75 13.79
N ARG A 200 -3.73 15.69 12.74
CA ARG A 200 -3.91 14.50 11.90
C ARG A 200 -2.72 14.17 11.01
N PHE A 201 -1.83 15.14 10.78
CA PHE A 201 -0.60 14.97 9.98
C PHE A 201 0.62 14.80 10.88
N THR A 202 0.68 15.53 11.99
CA THR A 202 1.78 15.46 12.95
C THR A 202 1.66 14.29 13.94
N GLY A 203 0.46 13.74 14.11
CA GLY A 203 0.19 12.65 15.04
C GLY A 203 0.29 13.11 16.51
N GLU A 204 -0.31 14.24 16.87
CA GLU A 204 -0.32 14.70 18.27
C GLU A 204 -1.32 13.92 19.18
N ALA A 205 -1.18 14.13 20.50
CA ALA A 205 -1.70 13.33 21.62
C ALA A 205 -3.19 12.93 21.58
N GLY A 206 -4.03 13.61 20.79
CA GLY A 206 -5.47 13.33 20.71
C GLY A 206 -5.85 12.11 19.86
N LEU A 207 -4.90 11.55 19.10
CA LEU A 207 -5.19 10.52 18.09
C LEU A 207 -4.71 9.11 18.44
N TYR A 208 -4.20 8.89 19.67
CA TYR A 208 -3.71 7.60 20.18
C TYR A 208 -3.15 6.70 19.08
N THR A 209 -2.07 7.13 18.43
CA THR A 209 -1.48 6.36 17.32
C THR A 209 -0.48 5.35 17.89
N PRO A 210 -0.49 4.07 17.44
CA PRO A 210 0.55 3.10 17.81
C PRO A 210 1.95 3.61 17.46
N LEU A 211 2.99 3.07 18.09
CA LEU A 211 4.37 3.59 17.95
C LEU A 211 4.87 3.66 16.50
N LEU A 212 4.50 2.68 15.66
CA LEU A 212 4.81 2.67 14.22
C LEU A 212 3.59 3.04 13.36
N GLY A 213 2.53 3.53 13.98
CA GLY A 213 1.32 3.93 13.31
C GLY A 213 1.50 5.21 12.49
N VAL A 214 0.72 5.30 11.42
CA VAL A 214 0.75 6.41 10.47
C VAL A 214 -0.35 7.40 10.85
N PRO A 215 -0.07 8.71 10.93
CA PRO A 215 -1.11 9.71 11.10
C PRO A 215 -2.16 9.61 9.98
N ALA A 216 -3.43 9.57 10.37
CA ALA A 216 -4.53 9.26 9.44
C ALA A 216 -4.64 10.28 8.29
N GLY A 217 -4.44 11.58 8.56
CA GLY A 217 -4.50 12.62 7.52
C GLY A 217 -3.40 12.45 6.48
N TRP A 218 -2.17 12.19 6.94
CA TRP A 218 -1.04 11.88 6.05
C TRP A 218 -1.33 10.68 5.16
N LEU A 219 -1.84 9.59 5.76
CA LEU A 219 -2.11 8.36 5.04
C LEU A 219 -3.22 8.53 4.01
N ASN A 220 -4.31 9.22 4.36
CA ASN A 220 -5.43 9.47 3.46
C ASN A 220 -4.99 10.29 2.24
N VAL A 221 -4.27 11.40 2.45
CA VAL A 221 -3.80 12.26 1.35
C VAL A 221 -2.84 11.51 0.43
N THR A 222 -1.87 10.81 1.02
CA THR A 222 -0.87 10.06 0.24
C THR A 222 -1.48 8.87 -0.50
N LEU A 223 -2.37 8.10 0.13
CA LEU A 223 -3.06 6.98 -0.52
C LEU A 223 -4.03 7.46 -1.60
N GLY A 224 -4.76 8.55 -1.34
CA GLY A 224 -5.62 9.20 -2.33
C GLY A 224 -4.83 9.66 -3.54
N GLY A 225 -3.72 10.38 -3.31
CA GLY A 225 -2.81 10.81 -4.37
C GLY A 225 -2.20 9.64 -5.16
N LEU A 226 -1.71 8.60 -4.49
CA LEU A 226 -1.19 7.40 -5.15
C LEU A 226 -2.26 6.67 -5.96
N SER A 227 -3.50 6.62 -5.48
CA SER A 227 -4.64 6.03 -6.19
C SER A 227 -4.95 6.79 -7.47
N LEU A 228 -4.94 8.14 -7.43
CA LEU A 228 -5.12 8.96 -8.62
C LEU A 228 -3.97 8.83 -9.61
N VAL A 229 -2.72 8.81 -9.13
CA VAL A 229 -1.55 8.56 -9.98
C VAL A 229 -1.63 7.18 -10.63
N ALA A 230 -2.04 6.15 -9.90
CA ALA A 230 -2.26 4.81 -10.41
C ALA A 230 -3.34 4.79 -11.50
N ALA A 231 -4.46 5.48 -11.25
CA ALA A 231 -5.58 5.58 -12.16
C ALA A 231 -5.15 6.22 -13.49
N VAL A 232 -4.53 7.40 -13.43
CA VAL A 232 -4.05 8.12 -14.62
C VAL A 232 -3.00 7.29 -15.35
N ALA A 233 -2.07 6.68 -14.63
CA ALA A 233 -1.06 5.79 -15.21
C ALA A 233 -1.68 4.58 -15.93
N ALA A 234 -2.82 4.06 -15.44
CA ALA A 234 -3.52 2.94 -16.04
C ALA A 234 -4.14 3.31 -17.40
N VAL A 235 -4.82 4.46 -17.52
CA VAL A 235 -5.35 4.96 -18.80
C VAL A 235 -4.24 5.34 -19.76
N ALA A 236 -3.18 5.98 -19.25
CA ALA A 236 -1.99 6.31 -20.02
C ALA A 236 -1.20 5.06 -20.46
N ARG A 237 -1.60 3.85 -20.00
CA ARG A 237 -0.92 2.57 -20.25
C ARG A 237 0.56 2.62 -19.89
N ALA A 238 0.89 3.40 -18.85
CA ALA A 238 2.25 3.52 -18.36
C ALA A 238 2.69 2.18 -17.75
N ARG A 239 3.93 1.77 -18.01
CA ARG A 239 4.42 0.45 -17.57
C ARG A 239 4.33 0.26 -16.05
N PHE A 240 4.53 1.34 -15.27
CA PHE A 240 4.48 1.32 -13.80
C PHE A 240 3.07 1.23 -13.20
N SER A 241 2.02 1.38 -14.01
CA SER A 241 0.62 1.35 -13.55
C SER A 241 0.24 0.03 -12.86
N ARG A 242 0.74 -1.09 -13.37
CA ARG A 242 0.41 -2.42 -12.85
C ARG A 242 0.95 -2.67 -11.44
N PRO A 243 2.26 -2.60 -11.16
CA PRO A 243 2.77 -2.83 -9.81
C PRO A 243 2.30 -1.79 -8.80
N LEU A 244 2.22 -0.51 -9.20
CA LEU A 244 1.73 0.55 -8.33
C LEU A 244 0.23 0.34 -8.02
N GLY A 245 -0.58 0.05 -9.04
CA GLY A 245 -2.00 -0.25 -8.88
C GLY A 245 -2.26 -1.48 -8.01
N LEU A 246 -1.45 -2.54 -8.12
CA LEU A 246 -1.55 -3.73 -7.26
C LEU A 246 -1.23 -3.41 -5.79
N VAL A 247 -0.19 -2.60 -5.53
CA VAL A 247 0.17 -2.20 -4.16
C VAL A 247 -0.94 -1.33 -3.55
N VAL A 248 -1.42 -0.33 -4.28
CA VAL A 248 -2.50 0.55 -3.80
C VAL A 248 -3.79 -0.24 -3.59
N ALA A 249 -4.15 -1.13 -4.51
CA ALA A 249 -5.35 -1.96 -4.41
C ALA A 249 -5.28 -2.93 -3.22
N LEU A 250 -4.11 -3.49 -2.93
CA LEU A 250 -3.89 -4.31 -1.73
C LEU A 250 -4.12 -3.50 -0.45
N VAL A 251 -3.61 -2.26 -0.41
CA VAL A 251 -3.78 -1.39 0.77
C VAL A 251 -5.25 -1.00 0.95
N LEU A 252 -5.96 -0.65 -0.14
CA LEU A 252 -7.39 -0.35 -0.11
C LEU A 252 -8.23 -1.57 0.32
N ALA A 253 -7.94 -2.75 -0.23
CA ALA A 253 -8.63 -4.00 0.15
C ALA A 253 -8.39 -4.35 1.61
N GLY A 254 -7.16 -4.19 2.11
CA GLY A 254 -6.82 -4.41 3.51
C GLY A 254 -7.59 -3.47 4.43
N ALA A 255 -7.55 -2.16 4.15
CA ALA A 255 -8.24 -1.16 4.95
C ALA A 255 -9.77 -1.36 4.95
N GLY A 256 -10.38 -1.60 3.77
CA GLY A 256 -11.81 -1.88 3.66
C GLY A 256 -12.22 -3.19 4.33
N GLY A 257 -11.38 -4.22 4.26
CA GLY A 257 -11.64 -5.52 4.91
C GLY A 257 -11.60 -5.43 6.44
N MET A 258 -10.67 -4.65 6.97
CA MET A 258 -10.61 -4.32 8.39
C MET A 258 -11.79 -3.47 8.85
N TYR A 259 -12.24 -2.52 8.04
CA TYR A 259 -13.45 -1.78 8.37
C TYR A 259 -14.70 -2.68 8.35
N LEU A 260 -14.79 -3.59 7.37
CA LEU A 260 -15.88 -4.57 7.31
C LEU A 260 -15.92 -5.46 8.56
N SER A 261 -14.75 -5.85 9.09
CA SER A 261 -14.69 -6.66 10.30
C SER A 261 -15.14 -5.90 11.56
N ILE A 262 -14.94 -4.57 11.63
CA ILE A 262 -15.54 -3.68 12.64
C ILE A 262 -17.06 -3.64 12.50
N VAL A 263 -17.56 -3.42 11.27
CA VAL A 263 -18.99 -3.32 10.97
C VAL A 263 -19.74 -4.61 11.31
N LEU A 264 -19.18 -5.76 10.94
CA LEU A 264 -19.75 -7.07 11.24
C LEU A 264 -19.80 -7.34 12.75
N ARG A 265 -18.73 -7.01 13.48
CA ARG A 265 -18.67 -7.20 14.93
C ARG A 265 -19.58 -6.25 15.71
N GLY A 266 -19.66 -5.00 15.28
CA GLY A 266 -20.53 -4.00 15.90
C GLY A 266 -22.01 -4.19 15.58
N GLY A 267 -22.38 -5.17 14.76
CA GLY A 267 -23.78 -5.36 14.32
C GLY A 267 -24.32 -4.19 13.49
N LEU A 268 -23.43 -3.36 12.92
CA LEU A 268 -23.77 -2.11 12.23
C LEU A 268 -24.56 -2.35 10.94
N ILE A 269 -24.43 -3.53 10.31
CA ILE A 269 -25.23 -3.89 9.12
C ILE A 269 -26.71 -3.99 9.47
N ARG A 270 -27.04 -4.46 10.68
CA ARG A 270 -28.44 -4.63 11.12
C ARG A 270 -29.12 -3.33 11.50
N HIS A 271 -28.33 -2.30 11.81
CA HIS A 271 -28.79 -0.98 12.25
C HIS A 271 -28.31 0.10 11.25
N LEU A 272 -28.10 -0.28 9.99
CA LEU A 272 -27.54 0.62 8.98
C LEU A 272 -28.51 1.78 8.69
N ASP A 273 -29.80 1.49 8.70
CA ASP A 273 -30.90 2.45 8.56
C ASP A 273 -31.03 3.39 9.76
N GLU A 274 -30.60 2.96 10.95
CA GLU A 274 -30.58 3.78 12.17
C GLU A 274 -29.38 4.73 12.23
N LEU A 275 -28.33 4.49 11.45
CA LEU A 275 -27.16 5.37 11.42
C LEU A 275 -27.50 6.72 10.76
N PRO A 276 -26.92 7.84 11.26
CA PRO A 276 -26.94 9.10 10.54
C PRO A 276 -26.42 8.93 9.10
N ALA A 277 -26.90 9.74 8.16
CA ALA A 277 -26.51 9.66 6.74
C ALA A 277 -24.99 9.65 6.54
N ARG A 278 -24.23 10.38 7.37
CA ARG A 278 -22.76 10.36 7.38
C ARG A 278 -22.19 8.97 7.69
N GLY A 279 -22.76 8.29 8.68
CA GLY A 279 -22.37 6.93 9.07
C GLY A 279 -22.65 5.92 7.96
N GLN A 280 -23.84 6.00 7.34
CA GLN A 280 -24.20 5.18 6.19
C GLN A 280 -23.23 5.38 5.02
N LEU A 281 -22.96 6.63 4.65
CA LEU A 281 -22.03 6.98 3.57
C LEU A 281 -20.61 6.48 3.85
N LEU A 282 -20.16 6.55 5.10
CA LEU A 282 -18.86 6.04 5.50
C LEU A 282 -18.80 4.52 5.33
N VAL A 283 -19.82 3.78 5.78
CA VAL A 283 -19.91 2.32 5.58
C VAL A 283 -19.89 1.96 4.10
N TYR A 284 -20.72 2.62 3.27
CA TYR A 284 -20.74 2.37 1.82
C TYR A 284 -19.41 2.69 1.15
N THR A 285 -18.74 3.77 1.56
CA THR A 285 -17.43 4.13 1.02
C THR A 285 -16.38 3.05 1.34
N GLN A 286 -16.38 2.52 2.56
CA GLN A 286 -15.42 1.49 2.96
C GLN A 286 -15.68 0.15 2.26
N LEU A 287 -16.96 -0.23 2.09
CA LEU A 287 -17.34 -1.38 1.25
C LEU A 287 -16.89 -1.19 -0.20
N PHE A 288 -17.04 0.04 -0.73
CA PHE A 288 -16.54 0.37 -2.05
C PHE A 288 -15.01 0.25 -2.14
N TYR A 289 -14.24 0.70 -1.14
CA TYR A 289 -12.77 0.53 -1.14
C TYR A 289 -12.35 -0.93 -1.14
N LEU A 290 -13.03 -1.77 -0.34
CA LEU A 290 -12.80 -3.22 -0.35
C LEU A 290 -13.07 -3.80 -1.74
N LEU A 291 -14.23 -3.51 -2.31
CA LEU A 291 -14.62 -3.99 -3.64
C LEU A 291 -13.65 -3.50 -4.72
N ALA A 292 -13.33 -2.20 -4.72
CA ALA A 292 -12.39 -1.58 -5.64
C ALA A 292 -11.02 -2.26 -5.56
N GLY A 293 -10.49 -2.45 -4.35
CA GLY A 293 -9.22 -3.13 -4.14
C GLY A 293 -9.24 -4.56 -4.71
N VAL A 294 -10.27 -5.35 -4.39
CA VAL A 294 -10.39 -6.74 -4.88
C VAL A 294 -10.53 -6.81 -6.40
N VAL A 295 -11.38 -5.97 -7.01
CA VAL A 295 -11.58 -5.93 -8.46
C VAL A 295 -10.29 -5.53 -9.17
N VAL A 296 -9.61 -4.49 -8.70
CA VAL A 296 -8.35 -4.03 -9.29
C VAL A 296 -7.25 -5.07 -9.13
N LEU A 297 -7.15 -5.73 -7.96
CA LEU A 297 -6.23 -6.85 -7.77
C LEU A 297 -6.52 -7.97 -8.77
N ALA A 298 -7.78 -8.40 -8.92
CA ALA A 298 -8.15 -9.47 -9.84
C ALA A 298 -7.83 -9.13 -11.30
N VAL A 299 -8.17 -7.91 -11.73
CA VAL A 299 -8.00 -7.45 -13.11
C VAL A 299 -6.52 -7.21 -13.44
N LEU A 300 -5.74 -6.63 -12.53
CA LEU A 300 -4.30 -6.40 -12.75
C LEU A 300 -3.44 -7.63 -12.46
N ALA A 301 -3.92 -8.61 -11.68
CA ALA A 301 -3.21 -9.88 -11.47
C ALA A 301 -3.28 -10.79 -12.70
N ARG A 302 -4.38 -10.75 -13.45
CA ARG A 302 -4.52 -11.52 -14.70
C ARG A 302 -3.38 -11.15 -15.68
N ARG A 303 -2.60 -12.15 -16.09
CA ARG A 303 -1.65 -11.99 -17.21
C ARG A 303 -2.49 -11.76 -18.47
N GLY A 304 -2.11 -10.80 -19.31
CA GLY A 304 -2.75 -10.65 -20.61
C GLY A 304 -2.67 -11.99 -21.32
N VAL A 305 -3.82 -12.57 -21.64
CA VAL A 305 -3.90 -13.79 -22.45
C VAL A 305 -3.15 -13.47 -23.74
N HIS A 306 -2.18 -14.31 -24.10
CA HIS A 306 -1.55 -14.25 -25.40
C HIS A 306 -2.65 -14.28 -26.45
N ASP A 307 -2.66 -13.30 -27.37
CA ASP A 307 -3.19 -13.53 -28.70
C ASP A 307 -2.34 -14.65 -29.32
N GLU A 308 -2.71 -15.90 -29.08
CA GLU A 308 -2.35 -17.02 -29.94
C GLU A 308 -3.56 -17.36 -30.81
N ALA A 309 -3.28 -17.62 -32.09
CA ALA A 309 -4.18 -17.90 -33.20
C ALA A 309 -4.76 -16.68 -33.94
N GLY A 310 -3.88 -15.91 -34.58
CA GLY A 310 -4.21 -15.00 -35.68
C GLY A 310 -3.26 -15.19 -36.87
N ASP A 311 -3.38 -16.35 -37.50
CA ASP A 311 -2.90 -16.76 -38.83
C ASP A 311 -1.37 -16.82 -39.12
N PRO A 312 -0.79 -18.02 -39.38
CA PRO A 312 0.48 -18.09 -40.10
C PRO A 312 0.24 -17.63 -41.54
N ALA A 313 0.89 -16.53 -41.94
CA ALA A 313 0.90 -16.08 -43.33
C ALA A 313 1.25 -17.25 -44.27
N PRO A 314 0.49 -17.48 -45.36
CA PRO A 314 0.78 -18.55 -46.29
C PRO A 314 2.16 -18.30 -46.91
N SER A 315 3.04 -19.28 -46.75
CA SER A 315 4.36 -19.31 -47.37
C SER A 315 4.20 -19.36 -48.89
N CYS A 316 4.44 -18.22 -49.55
CA CYS A 316 4.65 -18.20 -50.99
C CYS A 316 5.97 -18.91 -51.31
N THR A 317 5.89 -20.19 -51.65
CA THR A 317 6.98 -20.90 -52.35
C THR A 317 7.03 -20.45 -53.82
N PRO A 318 8.20 -20.08 -54.37
CA PRO A 318 8.31 -19.83 -55.80
C PRO A 318 8.30 -21.17 -56.55
N ARG A 319 7.34 -21.37 -57.47
CA ARG A 319 7.43 -22.44 -58.48
C ARG A 319 8.44 -22.03 -59.55
N ARG A 320 9.35 -22.96 -59.84
CA ARG A 320 10.27 -22.93 -60.99
C ARG A 320 9.52 -23.03 -62.31
#